data_AF-A0A1C5SZ69-F1
#
_entry.id   AF-A0A1C5SZ69-F1
#
_cell.length_a   1.000
_cell.length_b   1.000
_cell.length_c   1.000
_cell.angle_alpha   90.00
_cell.angle_beta   90.00
_cell.angle_gamma   90.00
#
_symmetry.space_group_name_H-M   'P 1'
#
loop_
_entity.id
_entity.type
_entity.pdbx_description
1 polymer ?
#
loop_
_entity_poly.entity_id
_entity_poly.type
_entity_poly.pdbx_seq_one_letter_code
_entity_poly.pdbx_strand_id
1 'polypeptide(L)'
;MDFMEFLKSFSMYEDITINGKRFVLTHAGLGGFSEDKPLDEYTLHELIWERADYSKRYFSDPNTFLVTGHTHTANIPNHGSPEAYKANGHIAIDCGCASGGRLCAYCFETDREFYVDKM
;
A
#
# COMPACT_ATOMS: atom_id res chain seq x y z
N MET A 1 11.59 20.50 15.39
CA MET A 1 10.78 19.31 15.72
C MET A 1 11.74 18.20 16.06
N ASP A 2 11.57 17.54 17.20
CA ASP A 2 12.39 16.38 17.57
C ASP A 2 11.98 15.14 16.76
N PHE A 3 12.89 14.17 16.61
CA PHE A 3 12.66 12.94 15.85
C PHE A 3 11.45 12.15 16.34
N MET A 4 11.26 12.07 17.67
CA MET A 4 10.11 11.36 18.23
C MET A 4 8.79 12.05 17.91
N GLU A 5 8.77 13.39 17.91
CA GLU A 5 7.58 14.17 17.54
C GLU A 5 7.28 14.07 16.04
N PHE A 6 8.32 13.94 15.20
CA PHE A 6 8.14 13.62 13.78
C PHE A 6 7.42 12.29 13.57
N LEU A 7 7.89 11.22 14.22
CA LEU A 7 7.27 9.90 14.07
C LEU A 7 5.81 9.87 14.56
N LYS A 8 5.51 10.55 15.67
CA LYS A 8 4.14 10.65 16.21
C LYS A 8 3.21 11.47 15.33
N SER A 9 3.74 12.31 14.43
CA SER A 9 2.93 13.16 13.56
C SER A 9 2.34 12.41 12.36
N PHE A 10 2.77 11.16 12.12
CA PHE A 10 2.32 10.39 10.97
C PHE A 10 0.90 9.85 11.16
N SER A 11 0.14 9.90 10.06
CA SER A 11 -1.11 9.15 9.99
C SER A 11 -0.81 7.66 9.85
N MET A 12 -1.67 6.83 10.45
CA MET A 12 -1.58 5.37 10.35
C MET A 12 -2.12 4.85 9.02
N TYR A 13 -3.04 5.60 8.41
CA TYR A 13 -3.61 5.33 7.09
C TYR A 13 -4.02 6.65 6.43
N GLU A 14 -4.18 6.64 5.12
CA GLU A 14 -4.84 7.75 4.39
C GLU A 14 -6.00 7.19 3.57
N ASP A 15 -7.06 7.97 3.42
CA ASP A 15 -8.22 7.64 2.58
C ASP A 15 -8.50 8.82 1.67
N ILE A 16 -8.09 8.69 0.41
CA ILE A 16 -8.12 9.79 -0.55
C ILE A 16 -8.95 9.41 -1.76
N THR A 17 -9.64 10.38 -2.34
CA THR A 17 -10.37 10.22 -3.60
C THR A 17 -9.78 11.14 -4.66
N ILE A 18 -9.33 10.56 -5.77
CA ILE A 18 -8.72 11.27 -6.89
C ILE A 18 -9.37 10.77 -8.18
N ASN A 19 -9.87 11.68 -9.01
CA ASN A 19 -10.49 11.34 -10.31
C ASN A 19 -11.58 10.26 -10.22
N GLY A 20 -12.36 10.25 -9.14
CA GLY A 20 -13.45 9.28 -8.91
C GLY A 20 -12.99 7.89 -8.47
N LYS A 21 -11.68 7.68 -8.24
CA LYS A 21 -11.13 6.47 -7.62
C LYS A 21 -10.79 6.77 -6.16
N ARG A 22 -11.13 5.85 -5.26
CA ARG A 22 -10.77 5.91 -3.84
C ARG A 22 -9.52 5.06 -3.61
N PHE A 23 -8.57 5.59 -2.85
CA PHE A 23 -7.34 4.91 -2.48
C PHE A 23 -7.22 4.90 -0.96
N VAL A 24 -7.19 3.70 -0.40
CA VAL A 24 -6.91 3.47 1.01
C VAL A 24 -5.44 3.11 1.12
N LEU A 25 -4.64 3.97 1.74
CA LEU A 25 -3.20 3.79 1.88
C LEU A 25 -2.90 3.28 3.29
N THR A 26 -2.23 2.13 3.38
CA THR A 26 -1.70 1.62 4.65
C THR A 26 -0.26 1.14 4.45
N HIS A 27 0.51 1.00 5.53
CA HIS A 27 1.90 0.55 5.40
C HIS A 27 1.97 -0.90 4.89
N ALA A 28 1.21 -1.82 5.48
CA ALA A 28 1.30 -3.26 5.19
C ALA A 28 0.02 -3.89 4.63
N GLY A 29 -1.13 -3.58 5.20
CA GLY A 29 -2.40 -4.18 4.82
C GLY A 29 -3.55 -3.74 5.71
N LEU A 30 -4.61 -4.55 5.74
CA LEU A 30 -5.75 -4.44 6.65
C LEU A 30 -5.93 -5.80 7.32
N GLY A 31 -5.28 -5.96 8.48
CA GLY A 31 -5.34 -7.19 9.26
C GLY A 31 -6.75 -7.59 9.64
N GLY A 32 -7.10 -8.88 9.44
CA GLY A 32 -8.47 -9.37 9.66
C GLY A 32 -9.54 -8.64 8.84
N PHE A 33 -9.20 -8.16 7.63
CA PHE A 33 -10.06 -7.29 6.81
C PHE A 33 -11.54 -7.70 6.80
N SER A 34 -12.38 -6.70 7.07
CA SER A 34 -13.82 -6.71 6.80
C SER A 34 -14.17 -5.39 6.13
N GLU A 35 -14.98 -5.45 5.07
CA GLU A 35 -15.45 -4.25 4.37
C GLU A 35 -16.37 -3.38 5.25
N ASP A 36 -17.07 -4.00 6.21
CA ASP A 36 -17.92 -3.31 7.17
C ASP A 36 -17.14 -2.71 8.35
N LYS A 37 -15.84 -3.02 8.50
CA LYS A 37 -14.99 -2.48 9.58
C LYS A 37 -14.43 -1.11 9.15
N PRO A 38 -14.78 -0.01 9.84
CA PRO A 38 -14.21 1.31 9.60
C PRO A 38 -12.68 1.33 9.75
N LEU A 39 -12.00 2.21 9.01
CA LEU A 39 -10.52 2.28 9.00
C LEU A 39 -9.93 2.69 10.36
N ASP A 40 -10.63 3.52 11.12
CA ASP A 40 -10.22 3.97 12.46
C ASP A 40 -10.39 2.90 13.56
N GLU A 41 -11.11 1.82 13.28
CA GLU A 41 -11.20 0.65 14.16
C GLU A 41 -10.04 -0.34 13.99
N TYR A 42 -9.20 -0.17 12.96
CA TYR A 42 -8.00 -0.99 12.82
C TYR A 42 -6.92 -0.55 13.80
N THR A 43 -6.29 -1.54 14.43
CA THR A 43 -5.16 -1.31 15.32
C THR A 43 -3.90 -1.00 14.51
N LEU A 44 -2.93 -0.36 15.17
CA LEU A 44 -1.62 -0.11 14.57
C LEU A 44 -1.00 -1.41 14.02
N HIS A 45 -1.10 -2.51 14.76
CA HIS A 45 -0.54 -3.81 14.35
C HIS A 45 -1.15 -4.30 13.02
N GLU A 46 -2.48 -4.24 12.90
CA GLU A 46 -3.21 -4.65 11.70
C GLU A 46 -2.84 -3.80 10.46
N LEU A 47 -2.45 -2.53 10.65
CA LEU A 47 -2.11 -1.61 9.57
C LEU A 47 -0.63 -1.69 9.13
N ILE A 48 0.29 -1.94 10.08
CA ILE A 48 1.75 -1.86 9.82
C ILE A 48 2.46 -3.21 9.78
N TRP A 49 1.84 -4.30 10.24
CA TRP A 49 2.52 -5.59 10.33
C TRP A 49 1.79 -6.70 9.57
N GLU A 50 0.47 -6.69 9.59
CA GLU A 50 -0.31 -7.70 8.89
C GLU A 50 -0.31 -7.45 7.38
N ARG A 51 0.12 -8.44 6.62
CA ARG A 51 0.28 -8.34 5.17
C ARG A 51 -1.06 -8.47 4.47
N ALA A 52 -1.27 -7.64 3.45
CA ALA A 52 -2.40 -7.82 2.54
C ALA A 52 -2.35 -9.19 1.84
N ASP A 53 -3.51 -9.81 1.70
CA ASP A 53 -3.72 -10.98 0.87
C ASP A 53 -4.05 -10.52 -0.55
N TYR A 54 -3.01 -10.43 -1.38
CA TYR A 54 -3.09 -9.96 -2.76
C TYR A 54 -3.87 -10.91 -3.70
N SER A 55 -4.23 -12.12 -3.24
CA SER A 55 -5.02 -13.07 -4.04
C SER A 55 -6.51 -12.70 -4.14
N LYS A 56 -7.00 -11.85 -3.23
CA LYS A 56 -8.41 -11.45 -3.15
C LYS A 56 -8.58 -9.94 -3.27
N ARG A 57 -9.73 -9.50 -3.75
CA ARG A 57 -10.16 -8.11 -3.68
C ARG A 57 -10.77 -7.82 -2.31
N TYR A 58 -10.36 -6.72 -1.70
CA TYR A 58 -10.83 -6.32 -0.37
C TYR A 58 -12.14 -5.54 -0.49
N PHE A 59 -12.13 -4.42 -1.20
CA PHE A 59 -13.32 -3.58 -1.38
C PHE A 59 -14.14 -4.06 -2.58
N SER A 60 -15.45 -4.22 -2.40
CA SER A 60 -16.39 -4.63 -3.45
C SER A 60 -16.52 -3.58 -4.57
N ASP A 61 -16.41 -2.29 -4.23
CA ASP A 61 -16.37 -1.20 -5.20
C ASP A 61 -15.13 -1.32 -6.10
N PRO A 62 -15.30 -1.50 -7.42
CA PRO A 62 -14.17 -1.64 -8.34
C PRO A 62 -13.31 -0.36 -8.46
N ASN A 63 -13.79 0.79 -7.99
CA ASN A 63 -13.04 2.06 -7.97
C ASN A 63 -12.30 2.31 -6.65
N THR A 64 -12.38 1.40 -5.69
CA THR A 64 -11.64 1.48 -4.43
C THR A 64 -10.43 0.55 -4.46
N PHE A 65 -9.25 1.09 -4.15
CA PHE A 65 -7.98 0.39 -4.19
C PHE A 65 -7.28 0.42 -2.82
N LEU A 66 -6.72 -0.72 -2.40
CA LEU A 66 -5.79 -0.77 -1.28
C LEU A 66 -4.37 -0.52 -1.80
N VAL A 67 -3.67 0.45 -1.22
CA VAL A 67 -2.30 0.84 -1.59
C VAL A 67 -1.37 0.51 -0.45
N THR A 68 -0.34 -0.30 -0.71
CA THR A 68 0.53 -0.85 0.34
C THR A 68 2.02 -0.78 0.00
N GLY A 69 2.84 -0.73 1.04
CA GLY A 69 4.25 -1.07 0.97
C GLY A 69 4.51 -2.42 1.66
N HIS A 70 5.59 -2.48 2.45
CA HIS A 70 5.95 -3.55 3.41
C HIS A 70 6.25 -4.94 2.83
N THR A 71 5.40 -5.44 1.93
CA THR A 71 5.63 -6.65 1.18
C THR A 71 6.34 -6.29 -0.10
N HIS A 72 7.62 -6.66 -0.19
CA HIS A 72 8.36 -6.61 -1.44
C HIS A 72 7.54 -7.23 -2.57
N THR A 73 7.28 -6.48 -3.63
CA THR A 73 6.38 -6.90 -4.71
C THR A 73 6.85 -8.18 -5.38
N ALA A 74 8.16 -8.40 -5.47
CA ALA A 74 8.75 -9.65 -5.96
C ALA A 74 8.33 -10.90 -5.16
N ASN A 75 7.93 -10.74 -3.89
CA ASN A 75 7.46 -11.83 -3.03
C ASN A 75 5.94 -12.05 -3.12
N ILE A 76 5.21 -11.21 -3.87
CA ILE A 76 3.78 -11.41 -4.10
C ILE A 76 3.60 -12.62 -5.02
N PRO A 77 2.79 -13.61 -4.63
CA PRO A 77 2.57 -14.81 -5.44
C PRO A 77 2.12 -14.45 -6.86
N ASN A 78 2.75 -15.11 -7.84
CA ASN A 78 2.50 -14.93 -9.28
C ASN A 78 2.89 -13.55 -9.86
N HIS A 79 3.48 -12.63 -9.08
CA HIS A 79 4.08 -11.40 -9.61
C HIS A 79 5.55 -11.61 -9.97
N GLY A 80 6.38 -11.94 -8.98
CA GLY A 80 7.77 -12.35 -9.18
C GLY A 80 8.72 -11.28 -9.72
N SER A 81 8.29 -10.02 -9.88
CA SER A 81 9.13 -8.90 -10.32
C SER A 81 9.20 -7.78 -9.26
N PRO A 82 10.33 -7.05 -9.16
CA PRO A 82 10.49 -5.90 -8.27
C PRO A 82 9.90 -4.62 -8.89
N GLU A 83 8.70 -4.72 -9.46
CA GLU A 83 7.91 -3.61 -10.02
C GLU A 83 6.61 -3.47 -9.24
N ALA A 84 5.90 -2.34 -9.38
CA ALA A 84 4.65 -2.16 -8.67
C ALA A 84 3.65 -3.28 -9.04
N TYR A 85 2.96 -3.80 -8.05
CA TYR A 85 1.91 -4.80 -8.26
C TYR A 85 0.56 -4.10 -8.38
N LYS A 86 -0.16 -4.34 -9.48
CA LYS A 86 -1.48 -3.75 -9.76
C LYS A 86 -2.46 -4.81 -10.22
N ALA A 87 -3.11 -5.47 -9.27
CA ALA A 87 -4.16 -6.46 -9.56
C ALA A 87 -5.07 -6.65 -8.35
N ASN A 88 -6.25 -7.24 -8.58
CA ASN A 88 -7.23 -7.54 -7.53
C ASN A 88 -7.65 -6.35 -6.65
N GLY A 89 -7.59 -5.11 -7.17
CA GLY A 89 -7.91 -3.92 -6.36
C GLY A 89 -6.77 -3.52 -5.41
N HIS A 90 -5.56 -4.03 -5.61
CA HIS A 90 -4.36 -3.65 -4.87
C HIS A 90 -3.38 -2.89 -5.76
N ILE A 91 -2.66 -1.96 -5.14
CA ILE A 91 -1.51 -1.25 -5.70
C ILE A 91 -0.38 -1.35 -4.67
N ALA A 92 0.53 -2.30 -4.82
CA ALA A 92 1.69 -2.42 -3.92
C ALA A 92 2.94 -1.79 -4.57
N ILE A 93 3.63 -0.93 -3.83
CA ILE A 93 4.75 -0.11 -4.35
C ILE A 93 6.10 -0.41 -3.70
N ASP A 94 6.17 -1.33 -2.75
CA ASP A 94 7.44 -1.74 -2.16
C ASP A 94 8.23 -2.61 -3.14
N CYS A 95 8.99 -1.96 -4.01
CA CYS A 95 9.83 -2.60 -5.02
C CYS A 95 11.22 -2.99 -4.48
N GLY A 96 11.38 -3.07 -3.15
CA GLY A 96 12.58 -3.60 -2.51
C GLY A 96 13.83 -2.73 -2.62
N CYS A 97 13.69 -1.40 -2.65
CA CYS A 97 14.80 -0.44 -2.80
C CYS A 97 15.98 -0.74 -1.85
N ALA A 98 15.70 -1.06 -0.58
CA ALA A 98 16.72 -1.34 0.42
C ALA A 98 17.34 -2.76 0.31
N SER A 99 16.80 -3.61 -0.56
CA SER A 99 17.20 -5.01 -0.77
C SER A 99 17.68 -5.28 -2.20
N GLY A 100 18.14 -4.24 -2.90
CA GLY A 100 18.69 -4.33 -4.26
C GLY A 100 17.68 -4.15 -5.39
N GLY A 101 16.41 -3.89 -5.07
CA GLY A 101 15.39 -3.44 -6.02
C GLY A 101 15.42 -1.93 -6.25
N ARG A 102 14.30 -1.36 -6.72
CA ARG A 102 14.19 0.06 -7.11
C ARG A 102 13.32 0.84 -6.14
N LEU A 103 13.55 2.14 -6.01
CA LEU A 103 12.57 3.01 -5.36
C LEU A 103 11.42 3.25 -6.33
N CYS A 104 10.20 2.86 -5.94
CA CYS A 104 9.00 3.03 -6.74
C CYS A 104 8.09 4.10 -6.12
N ALA A 105 7.57 4.98 -6.96
CA ALA A 105 6.52 5.94 -6.62
C ALA A 105 5.36 5.78 -7.60
N TYR A 106 4.13 5.90 -7.10
CA TYR A 106 2.91 5.81 -7.90
C TYR A 106 2.18 7.15 -7.91
N CYS A 107 1.82 7.63 -9.09
CA CYS A 107 1.06 8.86 -9.26
C CYS A 107 -0.43 8.55 -9.47
N PHE A 108 -1.24 8.80 -8.44
CA PHE A 108 -2.68 8.52 -8.44
C PHE A 108 -3.45 9.24 -9.56
N GLU A 109 -3.04 10.46 -9.91
CA GLU A 109 -3.71 11.27 -10.94
C GLU A 109 -3.54 10.69 -12.34
N THR A 110 -2.35 10.13 -12.63
CA THR A 110 -1.98 9.65 -13.96
C THR A 110 -1.97 8.13 -14.09
N ASP A 111 -2.12 7.41 -12.98
CA ASP A 111 -2.05 5.94 -12.91
C ASP A 111 -0.72 5.37 -13.41
N ARG A 112 0.38 6.10 -13.15
CA ARG A 112 1.74 5.76 -13.61
C ARG A 112 2.69 5.48 -12.45
N GLU A 113 3.58 4.52 -12.67
CA GLU A 113 4.72 4.27 -11.79
C GLU A 113 5.98 4.99 -12.27
N PHE A 114 6.79 5.42 -11.31
CA PHE A 114 8.11 6.00 -11.52
C PHE A 114 9.11 5.22 -10.70
N TYR A 115 10.28 5.00 -11.28
CA TYR A 115 11.31 4.19 -10.65
C TYR A 115 12.65 4.91 -10.69
N VAL A 116 13.34 4.88 -9.57
CA VAL A 116 14.72 5.35 -9.45
C VAL A 116 15.60 4.16 -9.09
N ASP A 117 16.67 4.00 -9.85
CA ASP A 117 17.67 2.97 -9.58
C ASP A 117 18.44 3.35 -8.32
N LYS A 118 18.97 2.35 -7.62
CA LYS A 118 19.89 2.61 -6.51
C LYS A 118 21.08 3.43 -7.00
N MET A 119 21.54 4.38 -6.20
CA MET A 119 22.86 4.99 -6.35
C MET A 119 23.96 3.98 -6.01
#